data_AF-F8D9A2-F1
#
_entry.id   AF-F8D9A2-F1
#
_cell.length_a   1.000
_cell.length_b   1.000
_cell.length_c   1.000
_cell.angle_alpha   90.00
_cell.angle_beta   90.00
_cell.angle_gamma   90.00
#
_symmetry.space_group_name_H-M   'P 1'
#
loop_
_entity.id
_entity.type
_entity.pdbx_description
1 polymer ?
#
loop_
_entity_poly.entity_id
_entity_poly.type
_entity_poly.pdbx_seq_one_letter_code
_entity_poly.pdbx_strand_id
1 'polypeptide(L)'
;MTTDSDVTVRLVRHATVLVTIGDTTFLVDPMFASPGENPPVPNSPNDRENPLVPMPDVDRSHDAVVVTHRHTDHFDEAAKDELEADVPLFCQPEEADEFAEEGFTDVRPVDDEVSFDGVTVRRTPGQHGYGQLAEEMGPVSGFVFEGDETLYLAGDTIWYEPVEETLEEYDPEVVVLNGGEAQFEQGEPITMGVEDVAAVREATDATVAVVHMEAINHCLLSRDELRSETDGVLVPEDGERFSP
;
A
#
# COMPACT_ATOMS: atom_id res chain seq x y z
N MET A 1 -28.79 4.83 -16.18
CA MET A 1 -27.63 3.93 -16.37
C MET A 1 -26.89 4.07 -15.07
N THR A 2 -26.86 3.04 -14.26
CA THR A 2 -25.93 3.01 -13.13
C THR A 2 -24.57 3.01 -13.78
N THR A 3 -23.83 4.10 -13.68
CA THR A 3 -22.41 4.10 -13.99
C THR A 3 -21.79 3.22 -12.92
N ASP A 4 -21.35 2.01 -13.30
CA ASP A 4 -20.41 1.28 -12.45
C ASP A 4 -19.19 2.21 -12.27
N SER A 5 -18.64 2.25 -11.05
CA SER A 5 -17.44 3.05 -10.78
C SER A 5 -16.29 2.56 -11.67
N ASP A 6 -15.53 3.51 -12.20
CA ASP A 6 -14.32 3.29 -12.99
C ASP A 6 -13.10 3.00 -12.09
N VAL A 7 -13.21 3.20 -10.77
CA VAL A 7 -12.21 2.77 -9.77
C VAL A 7 -12.63 1.47 -9.09
N THR A 8 -11.73 0.51 -9.02
CA THR A 8 -11.89 -0.65 -8.14
C THR A 8 -10.55 -1.04 -7.51
N VAL A 9 -10.59 -1.41 -6.23
CA VAL A 9 -9.48 -2.06 -5.55
C VAL A 9 -9.84 -3.50 -5.21
N ARG A 10 -8.85 -4.39 -5.31
CA ARG A 10 -8.92 -5.73 -4.72
C ARG A 10 -7.74 -5.93 -3.80
N LEU A 11 -8.02 -6.21 -2.52
CA LEU A 11 -6.98 -6.64 -1.60
C LEU A 11 -6.51 -8.03 -2.00
N VAL A 12 -5.21 -8.22 -2.20
CA VAL A 12 -4.61 -9.56 -2.32
C VAL A 12 -4.26 -10.03 -0.91
N ARG A 13 -3.30 -9.37 -0.25
CA ARG A 13 -2.87 -9.66 1.14
C ARG A 13 -1.95 -8.52 1.60
N HIS A 14 -2.03 -8.13 2.87
CA HIS A 14 -1.16 -7.07 3.42
C HIS A 14 -1.30 -5.73 2.66
N ALA A 15 -0.21 -5.15 2.16
CA ALA A 15 -0.20 -3.99 1.27
C ALA A 15 -0.40 -4.34 -0.22
N THR A 16 -0.33 -5.63 -0.58
CA THR A 16 -0.50 -6.05 -1.97
C THR A 16 -1.95 -5.87 -2.40
N VAL A 17 -2.19 -4.94 -3.31
CA VAL A 17 -3.51 -4.63 -3.86
C VAL A 17 -3.47 -4.57 -5.40
N LEU A 18 -4.60 -4.88 -6.03
CA LEU A 18 -4.83 -4.56 -7.44
C LEU A 18 -5.68 -3.29 -7.50
N VAL A 19 -5.16 -2.24 -8.11
CA VAL A 19 -5.86 -0.97 -8.36
C VAL A 19 -6.23 -0.91 -9.83
N THR A 20 -7.52 -0.94 -10.14
CA THR A 20 -8.04 -0.79 -11.50
C THR A 20 -8.66 0.60 -11.65
N ILE A 21 -8.22 1.35 -12.66
CA ILE A 21 -8.77 2.64 -13.08
C ILE A 21 -9.15 2.52 -14.55
N GLY A 22 -10.44 2.55 -14.86
CA GLY A 22 -10.96 2.26 -16.19
C GLY A 22 -10.56 0.85 -16.65
N ASP A 23 -9.80 0.76 -17.74
CA ASP A 23 -9.31 -0.51 -18.29
C ASP A 23 -7.90 -0.90 -17.80
N THR A 24 -7.23 -0.05 -17.02
CA THR A 24 -5.82 -0.23 -16.61
C THR A 24 -5.73 -0.73 -15.18
N THR A 25 -4.99 -1.82 -14.96
CA THR A 25 -4.80 -2.43 -13.63
C THR A 25 -3.34 -2.38 -13.19
N PHE A 26 -3.11 -1.81 -12.02
CA PHE A 26 -1.82 -1.75 -11.33
C PHE A 26 -1.78 -2.79 -10.22
N LEU A 27 -0.71 -3.58 -10.18
CA LEU A 27 -0.36 -4.41 -9.03
C LEU A 27 0.55 -3.59 -8.11
N VAL A 28 0.07 -3.24 -6.92
CA VAL A 28 0.81 -2.44 -5.95
C VAL A 28 1.43 -3.34 -4.90
N ASP A 29 2.67 -3.07 -4.53
CA ASP A 29 3.43 -3.70 -3.44
C ASP A 29 3.35 -5.24 -3.42
N PRO A 30 3.84 -5.93 -4.48
CA PRO A 30 3.75 -7.37 -4.58
C PRO A 30 4.62 -8.09 -3.54
N MET A 31 3.96 -8.85 -2.66
CA MET A 31 4.61 -9.68 -1.65
C MET A 31 4.12 -11.13 -1.75
N PHE A 32 4.90 -11.99 -2.40
CA PHE A 32 4.44 -13.30 -2.90
C PHE A 32 4.91 -14.51 -2.09
N ALA A 33 5.74 -14.30 -1.07
CA ALA A 33 6.26 -15.35 -0.21
C ALA A 33 5.15 -16.23 0.38
N SER A 34 5.45 -17.52 0.50
CA SER A 34 4.61 -18.48 1.22
C SER A 34 4.69 -18.24 2.73
N PRO A 35 3.70 -18.69 3.53
CA PRO A 35 3.73 -18.49 4.97
C PRO A 35 5.03 -19.01 5.62
N GLY A 36 5.68 -18.14 6.39
CA GLY A 36 6.93 -18.44 7.10
C GLY A 36 8.19 -18.51 6.24
N GLU A 37 8.16 -18.04 4.99
CA GLU A 37 9.32 -18.05 4.10
C GLU A 37 10.32 -16.92 4.39
N ASN A 38 9.82 -15.77 4.84
CA ASN A 38 10.63 -14.62 5.25
C ASN A 38 10.87 -14.62 6.76
N PRO A 39 12.05 -14.16 7.22
CA PRO A 39 12.32 -14.05 8.65
C PRO A 39 11.37 -13.06 9.34
N PRO A 40 11.19 -13.15 10.68
CA PRO A 40 10.48 -12.14 11.44
C PRO A 40 11.13 -10.78 11.24
N VAL A 41 10.33 -9.70 11.22
CA VAL A 41 10.90 -8.36 11.27
C VAL A 41 11.68 -8.23 12.59
N PRO A 42 12.97 -7.83 12.56
CA PRO A 42 13.77 -7.69 13.76
C PRO A 42 13.15 -6.73 14.78
N ASN A 43 13.46 -6.92 16.06
CA ASN A 43 13.00 -6.04 17.14
C ASN A 43 11.47 -5.92 17.24
N SER A 44 10.76 -6.98 16.86
CA SER A 44 9.30 -7.10 16.99
C SER A 44 8.90 -7.78 18.31
N PRO A 45 7.68 -7.57 18.82
CA PRO A 45 7.19 -8.20 20.05
C PRO A 45 7.10 -9.75 20.01
N ASN A 46 7.31 -10.36 18.85
CA ASN A 46 7.29 -11.81 18.63
C ASN A 46 8.23 -12.20 17.48
N ASP A 47 8.55 -13.49 17.39
CA ASP A 47 9.51 -14.08 16.46
C ASP A 47 8.87 -14.90 15.32
N ARG A 48 7.59 -14.63 15.01
CA ARG A 48 6.87 -15.36 13.96
C ARG A 48 7.43 -15.01 12.58
N GLU A 49 7.74 -16.05 11.79
CA GLU A 49 8.17 -15.91 10.40
C GLU A 49 7.01 -15.42 9.53
N ASN A 50 7.35 -14.61 8.52
CA ASN A 50 6.41 -13.89 7.66
C ASN A 50 6.31 -14.54 6.27
N PRO A 51 5.22 -14.31 5.54
CA PRO A 51 3.91 -13.90 6.03
C PRO A 51 3.30 -14.89 7.03
N LEU A 52 2.34 -14.42 7.82
CA LEU A 52 1.59 -15.22 8.79
C LEU A 52 0.49 -16.07 8.15
N VAL A 53 -0.02 -15.65 7.00
CA VAL A 53 -1.20 -16.21 6.32
C VAL A 53 -0.89 -16.47 4.84
N PRO A 54 -1.50 -17.50 4.22
CA PRO A 54 -1.30 -17.78 2.80
C PRO A 54 -1.92 -16.68 1.94
N MET A 55 -1.42 -16.52 0.72
CA MET A 55 -2.07 -15.67 -0.28
C MET A 55 -3.41 -16.30 -0.71
N PRO A 56 -4.48 -15.50 -0.92
CA PRO A 56 -5.73 -16.01 -1.45
C PRO A 56 -5.60 -16.38 -2.94
N ASP A 57 -6.54 -17.21 -3.43
CA ASP A 57 -6.66 -17.54 -4.85
C ASP A 57 -7.31 -16.37 -5.60
N VAL A 58 -6.47 -15.45 -6.09
CA VAL A 58 -6.83 -14.20 -6.76
C VAL A 58 -6.11 -14.13 -8.10
N ASP A 59 -6.85 -13.76 -9.15
CA ASP A 59 -6.24 -13.36 -10.42
C ASP A 59 -5.48 -12.04 -10.22
N ARG A 60 -4.16 -12.10 -10.38
CA ARG A 60 -3.22 -10.98 -10.22
C ARG A 60 -2.80 -10.38 -11.57
N SER A 61 -3.52 -10.66 -12.64
CA SER A 61 -3.26 -10.05 -13.95
C SER A 61 -3.26 -8.52 -13.84
N HIS A 62 -2.25 -7.89 -14.42
CA HIS A 62 -1.99 -6.45 -14.31
C HIS A 62 -1.28 -5.95 -15.57
N ASP A 63 -1.34 -4.64 -15.79
CA ASP A 63 -0.68 -3.95 -16.89
C ASP A 63 0.64 -3.30 -16.45
N ALA A 64 0.74 -2.98 -15.16
CA ALA A 64 1.92 -2.41 -14.53
C ALA A 64 2.04 -2.79 -13.05
N VAL A 65 3.24 -2.61 -12.50
CA VAL A 65 3.55 -2.76 -11.07
C VAL A 65 3.88 -1.39 -10.49
N VAL A 66 3.43 -1.12 -9.27
CA VAL A 66 3.86 0.02 -8.45
C VAL A 66 4.48 -0.52 -7.18
N VAL A 67 5.70 -0.11 -6.85
CA VAL A 67 6.33 -0.40 -5.57
C VAL A 67 6.51 0.90 -4.81
N THR A 68 5.88 1.00 -3.65
CA THR A 68 5.88 2.21 -2.83
C THR A 68 7.25 2.47 -2.21
N HIS A 69 7.87 1.41 -1.73
CA HIS A 69 9.22 1.35 -1.19
C HIS A 69 9.65 -0.13 -1.05
N ARG A 70 10.93 -0.39 -0.76
CA ARG A 70 11.51 -1.73 -0.83
C ARG A 70 11.68 -2.47 0.50
N HIS A 71 10.80 -2.24 1.47
CA HIS A 71 10.70 -3.18 2.60
C HIS A 71 10.18 -4.54 2.11
N THR A 72 10.65 -5.62 2.77
CA THR A 72 10.39 -7.00 2.33
C THR A 72 8.91 -7.34 2.28
N ASP A 73 8.06 -6.70 3.08
CA ASP A 73 6.62 -6.88 3.07
C ASP A 73 5.87 -6.09 1.99
N HIS A 74 6.58 -5.27 1.21
CA HIS A 74 6.09 -4.56 0.03
C HIS A 74 6.68 -5.10 -1.28
N PHE A 75 7.91 -5.62 -1.22
CA PHE A 75 8.57 -6.27 -2.35
C PHE A 75 9.53 -7.35 -1.85
N ASP A 76 9.17 -8.62 -2.03
CA ASP A 76 9.99 -9.76 -1.61
C ASP A 76 10.69 -10.48 -2.79
N GLU A 77 11.63 -11.37 -2.45
CA GLU A 77 12.35 -12.16 -3.44
C GLU A 77 11.40 -13.05 -4.27
N ALA A 78 10.29 -13.51 -3.69
CA ALA A 78 9.29 -14.29 -4.42
C ALA A 78 8.58 -13.45 -5.49
N ALA A 79 8.26 -12.18 -5.21
CA ALA A 79 7.72 -11.25 -6.19
C ALA A 79 8.72 -10.96 -7.31
N LYS A 80 9.97 -10.69 -6.94
CA LYS A 80 11.06 -10.50 -7.90
C LYS A 80 11.26 -11.70 -8.84
N ASP A 81 11.19 -12.92 -8.31
CA ASP A 81 11.34 -14.15 -9.10
C ASP A 81 10.13 -14.44 -10.01
N GLU A 82 8.92 -14.00 -9.62
CA GLU A 82 7.68 -14.26 -10.36
C GLU A 82 7.39 -13.20 -11.44
N LEU A 83 7.74 -11.93 -11.20
CA LEU A 83 7.46 -10.82 -12.11
C LEU A 83 8.29 -10.91 -13.41
N GLU A 84 7.67 -10.51 -14.52
CA GLU A 84 8.37 -10.43 -15.80
C GLU A 84 9.37 -9.27 -15.79
N ALA A 85 10.57 -9.51 -16.30
CA ALA A 85 11.64 -8.51 -16.31
C ALA A 85 11.29 -7.24 -17.11
N ASP A 86 10.35 -7.29 -18.05
CA ASP A 86 9.89 -6.16 -18.86
C ASP A 86 8.53 -5.59 -18.43
N VAL A 87 8.02 -5.99 -17.25
CA VAL A 87 6.83 -5.34 -16.68
C VAL A 87 7.11 -3.86 -16.44
N PRO A 88 6.19 -2.94 -16.83
CA PRO A 88 6.28 -1.54 -16.44
C PRO A 88 6.26 -1.41 -14.92
N LEU A 89 7.42 -1.09 -14.32
CA LEU A 89 7.57 -1.00 -12.87
C LEU A 89 7.77 0.46 -12.46
N PHE A 90 6.78 1.00 -11.75
CA PHE A 90 6.83 2.33 -11.16
C PHE A 90 7.35 2.25 -9.73
N CYS A 91 8.30 3.12 -9.37
CA CYS A 91 8.90 3.16 -8.04
C CYS A 91 9.27 4.60 -7.66
N GLN A 92 9.69 4.80 -6.41
CA GLN A 92 10.33 6.04 -6.01
C GLN A 92 11.74 6.18 -6.65
N PRO A 93 12.18 7.41 -6.96
CA PRO A 93 13.45 7.64 -7.67
C PRO A 93 14.68 7.03 -7.01
N GLU A 94 14.71 7.01 -5.68
CA GLU A 94 15.83 6.51 -4.86
C GLU A 94 16.12 5.03 -5.09
N GLU A 95 15.15 4.26 -5.58
CA GLU A 95 15.21 2.80 -5.67
C GLU A 95 15.33 2.27 -7.11
N ALA A 96 15.24 3.16 -8.11
CA ALA A 96 15.17 2.76 -9.51
C ALA A 96 16.44 2.03 -10.01
N ASP A 97 17.61 2.49 -9.57
CA ASP A 97 18.89 1.86 -9.93
C ASP A 97 18.95 0.42 -9.39
N GLU A 98 18.43 0.17 -8.19
CA GLU A 98 18.45 -1.16 -7.57
C GLU A 98 17.53 -2.14 -8.32
N PHE A 99 16.32 -1.72 -8.71
CA PHE A 99 15.45 -2.55 -9.57
C PHE A 99 16.12 -2.89 -10.91
N ALA A 100 16.83 -1.93 -11.52
CA ALA A 100 17.55 -2.19 -12.76
C ALA A 100 18.72 -3.18 -12.57
N GLU A 101 19.43 -3.10 -11.45
CA GLU A 101 20.48 -4.06 -11.07
C GLU A 101 19.94 -5.46 -10.80
N GLU A 102 18.69 -5.56 -10.34
CA GLU A 102 17.97 -6.82 -10.13
C GLU A 102 17.42 -7.46 -11.41
N GLY A 103 17.51 -6.75 -12.54
CA GLY A 103 17.18 -7.30 -13.86
C GLY A 103 15.86 -6.81 -14.45
N PHE A 104 15.15 -5.90 -13.78
CA PHE A 104 14.01 -5.21 -14.39
C PHE A 104 14.50 -4.26 -15.49
N THR A 105 13.79 -4.26 -16.62
CA THR A 105 14.20 -3.60 -17.87
C THR A 105 13.33 -2.41 -18.26
N ASP A 106 12.15 -2.27 -17.65
CA ASP A 106 11.24 -1.13 -17.81
C ASP A 106 10.91 -0.48 -16.45
N VAL A 107 11.96 0.01 -15.78
CA VAL A 107 11.85 0.74 -14.51
C VAL A 107 11.56 2.21 -14.78
N ARG A 108 10.52 2.73 -14.14
CA ARG A 108 9.95 4.06 -14.35
C ARG A 108 9.85 4.81 -13.01
N PRO A 109 10.93 5.47 -12.56
CA PRO A 109 10.87 6.29 -11.35
C PRO A 109 9.83 7.40 -11.48
N VAL A 110 9.04 7.63 -10.43
CA VAL A 110 8.03 8.68 -10.37
C VAL A 110 8.56 9.82 -9.52
N ASP A 111 9.18 10.83 -10.13
CA ASP A 111 9.67 12.01 -9.39
C ASP A 111 8.50 12.79 -8.77
N ASP A 112 7.55 13.20 -9.62
CA ASP A 112 6.32 13.92 -9.24
C ASP A 112 5.09 13.16 -9.80
N GLU A 113 5.01 12.99 -11.12
CA GLU A 113 3.91 12.30 -11.81
C GLU A 113 4.39 11.55 -13.06
N VAL A 114 3.62 10.55 -13.49
CA VAL A 114 3.80 9.85 -14.77
C VAL A 114 2.44 9.42 -15.32
N SER A 115 2.29 9.41 -16.64
CA SER A 115 1.07 8.90 -17.28
C SER A 115 1.29 7.48 -17.83
N PHE A 116 0.32 6.61 -17.62
CA PHE A 116 0.30 5.24 -18.13
C PHE A 116 -1.13 4.85 -18.54
N ASP A 117 -1.31 4.51 -19.81
CA ASP A 117 -2.58 4.03 -20.38
C ASP A 117 -3.83 4.83 -19.93
N GLY A 118 -3.71 6.16 -19.98
CA GLY A 118 -4.80 7.09 -19.64
C GLY A 118 -4.93 7.44 -18.16
N VAL A 119 -4.13 6.83 -17.28
CA VAL A 119 -4.08 7.09 -15.84
C VAL A 119 -2.85 7.95 -15.52
N THR A 120 -3.02 8.99 -14.72
CA THR A 120 -1.88 9.74 -14.16
C THR A 120 -1.58 9.22 -12.76
N VAL A 121 -0.37 8.70 -12.58
CA VAL A 121 0.14 8.21 -11.30
C VAL A 121 1.01 9.30 -10.69
N ARG A 122 0.65 9.79 -9.51
CA ARG A 122 1.32 10.89 -8.81
C ARG A 122 1.93 10.37 -7.53
N ARG A 123 3.19 10.68 -7.27
CA ARG A 123 3.85 10.30 -6.03
C ARG A 123 3.50 11.31 -4.93
N THR A 124 3.12 10.82 -3.77
CA THR A 124 2.82 11.65 -2.60
C THR A 124 3.84 11.38 -1.50
N PRO A 125 4.14 12.37 -0.65
CA PRO A 125 5.07 12.16 0.45
C PRO A 125 4.46 11.19 1.49
N GLY A 126 5.31 10.39 2.12
CA GLY A 126 4.96 9.58 3.29
C GLY A 126 5.95 9.78 4.43
N GLN A 127 5.51 9.48 5.65
CA GLN A 127 6.36 9.50 6.84
C GLN A 127 6.17 8.21 7.65
N HIS A 128 7.17 7.32 7.61
CA HIS A 128 7.11 6.01 8.25
C HIS A 128 7.52 6.07 9.73
N GLY A 129 6.60 6.54 10.58
CA GLY A 129 6.79 6.69 12.02
C GLY A 129 7.16 8.10 12.46
N TYR A 130 7.81 8.21 13.63
CA TYR A 130 8.03 9.49 14.32
C TYR A 130 9.49 9.76 14.64
N GLY A 131 9.89 11.03 14.53
CA GLY A 131 11.22 11.51 14.95
C GLY A 131 12.38 10.76 14.28
N GLN A 132 13.36 10.34 15.08
CA GLN A 132 14.55 9.64 14.58
C GLN A 132 14.21 8.28 13.96
N LEU A 133 13.16 7.60 14.43
CA LEU A 133 12.76 6.31 13.88
C LEU A 133 12.32 6.46 12.41
N ALA A 134 11.58 7.53 12.08
CA ALA A 134 11.20 7.82 10.70
C ALA A 134 12.41 8.04 9.77
N GLU A 135 13.46 8.69 10.27
CA GLU A 135 14.71 8.85 9.50
C GLU A 135 15.40 7.50 9.25
N GLU A 136 15.32 6.57 10.20
CA GLU A 136 15.90 5.22 10.10
C GLU A 136 15.10 4.29 9.18
N MET A 137 13.78 4.47 9.10
CA MET A 137 12.90 3.72 8.18
C MET A 137 13.11 4.09 6.71
N GLY A 138 13.80 5.20 6.42
CA GLY A 138 14.11 5.62 5.06
C GLY A 138 12.92 6.25 4.31
N PRO A 139 13.12 6.58 3.02
CA PRO A 139 12.09 7.20 2.20
C PRO A 139 10.97 6.19 1.89
N VAL A 140 9.74 6.66 2.03
CA VAL A 140 8.51 5.95 1.65
C VAL A 140 7.63 6.92 0.86
N SER A 141 6.77 6.38 0.00
CA SER A 141 5.87 7.17 -0.82
C SER A 141 4.46 6.60 -0.82
N GLY A 142 3.47 7.49 -0.88
CA GLY A 142 2.11 7.15 -1.32
C GLY A 142 1.95 7.44 -2.81
N PHE A 143 0.80 7.08 -3.37
CA PHE A 143 0.47 7.33 -4.77
C PHE A 143 -1.00 7.69 -4.97
N VAL A 144 -1.24 8.68 -5.83
CA VAL A 144 -2.57 9.00 -6.37
C VAL A 144 -2.65 8.47 -7.79
N PHE A 145 -3.74 7.76 -8.09
CA PHE A 145 -4.07 7.24 -9.42
C PHE A 145 -5.29 8.01 -9.94
N GLU A 146 -5.07 8.86 -10.95
CA GLU A 146 -6.06 9.81 -11.46
C GLU A 146 -6.49 9.41 -12.87
N GLY A 147 -7.76 9.01 -13.02
CA GLY A 147 -8.45 8.77 -14.29
C GLY A 147 -9.72 9.61 -14.40
N ASP A 148 -10.85 8.99 -14.75
CA ASP A 148 -12.17 9.63 -14.63
C ASP A 148 -12.62 9.75 -13.15
N GLU A 149 -12.14 8.83 -12.31
CA GLU A 149 -12.21 8.85 -10.85
C GLU A 149 -10.77 8.69 -10.30
N THR A 150 -10.56 9.10 -9.05
CA THR A 150 -9.28 9.22 -8.37
C THR A 150 -9.21 8.28 -7.17
N LEU A 151 -8.10 7.56 -7.07
CA LEU A 151 -7.76 6.77 -5.89
C LEU A 151 -6.49 7.31 -5.24
N TYR A 152 -6.50 7.44 -3.91
CA TYR A 152 -5.30 7.72 -3.12
C TYR A 152 -4.88 6.48 -2.32
N LEU A 153 -3.67 5.99 -2.54
CA LEU A 153 -3.00 4.97 -1.74
C LEU A 153 -1.94 5.66 -0.87
N ALA A 154 -2.14 5.70 0.44
CA ALA A 154 -1.28 6.46 1.34
C ALA A 154 0.12 5.85 1.53
N GLY A 155 0.24 4.53 1.33
CA GLY A 155 1.46 3.78 1.62
C GLY A 155 1.78 3.74 3.12
N ASP A 156 3.04 3.44 3.43
CA ASP A 156 3.54 3.32 4.80
C ASP A 156 3.78 4.69 5.45
N THR A 157 2.69 5.32 5.87
CA THR A 157 2.73 6.63 6.53
C THR A 157 1.88 6.65 7.79
N ILE A 158 2.22 7.56 8.71
CA ILE A 158 1.33 7.99 9.80
C ILE A 158 0.40 9.12 9.32
N TRP A 159 -0.59 9.52 10.12
CA TRP A 159 -1.35 10.74 9.87
C TRP A 159 -0.49 11.99 10.17
N TYR A 160 -0.34 12.85 9.17
CA TYR A 160 0.36 14.14 9.28
C TYR A 160 -0.09 15.09 8.17
N GLU A 161 0.29 16.37 8.27
CA GLU A 161 -0.20 17.48 7.42
C GLU A 161 -0.21 17.16 5.90
N PRO A 162 0.82 16.57 5.28
CA PRO A 162 0.80 16.21 3.86
C PRO A 162 -0.22 15.14 3.44
N VAL A 163 -0.66 14.27 4.36
CA VAL A 163 -1.78 13.35 4.07
C VAL A 163 -3.07 14.14 3.94
N GLU A 164 -3.31 15.10 4.85
CA GLU A 164 -4.45 16.02 4.78
C GLU A 164 -4.39 16.88 3.51
N GLU A 165 -3.22 17.46 3.19
CA GLU A 165 -3.01 18.23 1.96
C GLU A 165 -3.28 17.39 0.70
N THR A 166 -2.88 16.12 0.68
CA THR A 166 -3.14 15.20 -0.44
C THR A 166 -4.65 14.94 -0.60
N LEU A 167 -5.36 14.72 0.51
CA LEU A 167 -6.81 14.52 0.48
C LEU A 167 -7.53 15.78 -0.05
N GLU A 168 -7.10 16.97 0.37
CA GLU A 168 -7.67 18.24 -0.07
C GLU A 168 -7.34 18.58 -1.54
N GLU A 169 -6.12 18.26 -1.99
CA GLU A 169 -5.66 18.58 -3.34
C GLU A 169 -6.33 17.70 -4.40
N TYR A 170 -6.44 16.39 -4.14
CA TYR A 170 -6.86 15.42 -5.13
C TYR A 170 -8.32 14.95 -4.99
N ASP A 171 -8.98 15.25 -3.86
CA ASP A 171 -10.40 14.93 -3.59
C ASP A 171 -10.81 13.52 -4.07
N PRO A 172 -10.15 12.45 -3.59
CA PRO A 172 -10.29 11.11 -4.15
C PRO A 172 -11.65 10.47 -3.84
N GLU A 173 -12.17 9.62 -4.72
CA GLU A 173 -13.34 8.77 -4.42
C GLU A 173 -13.00 7.59 -3.50
N VAL A 174 -11.76 7.09 -3.56
CA VAL A 174 -11.26 5.98 -2.72
C VAL A 174 -9.93 6.34 -2.07
N VAL A 175 -9.82 6.06 -0.78
CA VAL A 175 -8.56 6.16 -0.02
C VAL A 175 -8.20 4.79 0.54
N VAL A 176 -6.98 4.33 0.31
CA VAL A 176 -6.43 3.08 0.84
C VAL A 176 -5.32 3.41 1.84
N LEU A 177 -5.49 2.94 3.08
CA LEU A 177 -4.58 3.18 4.20
C LEU A 177 -3.89 1.89 4.65
N ASN A 178 -2.60 1.99 4.97
CA ASN A 178 -1.86 0.91 5.62
C ASN A 178 -2.05 1.04 7.14
N GLY A 179 -3.06 0.35 7.67
CA GLY A 179 -3.54 0.50 9.05
C GLY A 179 -3.23 -0.69 9.96
N GLY A 180 -2.07 -1.33 9.78
CA GLY A 180 -1.64 -2.46 10.62
C GLY A 180 -1.14 -2.09 12.01
N GLU A 181 -1.01 -0.79 12.30
CA GLU A 181 -0.36 -0.25 13.49
C GLU A 181 0.98 -0.95 13.78
N ALA A 182 1.82 -1.06 12.75
CA ALA A 182 3.09 -1.77 12.83
C ALA A 182 3.99 -1.16 13.91
N GLN A 183 4.54 -1.99 14.78
CA GLN A 183 5.28 -1.56 15.98
C GLN A 183 6.47 -2.46 16.30
N PHE A 184 7.60 -1.84 16.63
CA PHE A 184 8.75 -2.51 17.26
C PHE A 184 8.52 -2.70 18.78
N GLU A 185 9.41 -3.41 19.47
CA GLU A 185 9.35 -3.61 20.93
C GLU A 185 9.32 -2.30 21.73
N GLN A 186 9.84 -1.21 21.14
CA GLN A 186 9.90 0.12 21.72
C GLN A 186 9.64 1.16 20.63
N GLY A 187 8.95 2.24 20.99
CA GLY A 187 8.65 3.34 20.08
C GLY A 187 7.15 3.51 19.88
N GLU A 188 6.81 4.48 19.04
CA GLU A 188 5.45 4.69 18.53
C GLU A 188 5.23 3.85 17.27
N PRO A 189 3.97 3.61 16.86
CA PRO A 189 3.67 2.95 15.58
C PRO A 189 4.36 3.63 14.39
N ILE A 190 4.76 2.82 13.41
CA ILE A 190 5.40 3.30 12.17
C ILE A 190 4.41 3.42 11.01
N THR A 191 3.24 2.82 11.12
CA THR A 191 2.11 2.96 10.18
C THR A 191 0.86 3.42 10.93
N MET A 192 -0.20 3.75 10.21
CA MET A 192 -1.47 4.19 10.80
C MET A 192 -2.05 3.17 11.80
N GLY A 193 -2.57 3.70 12.91
CA GLY A 193 -3.42 2.99 13.86
C GLY A 193 -4.87 3.48 13.84
N VAL A 194 -5.63 3.14 14.89
CA VAL A 194 -7.06 3.51 15.01
C VAL A 194 -7.26 5.04 14.94
N GLU A 195 -6.44 5.81 15.67
CA GLU A 195 -6.58 7.27 15.74
C GLU A 195 -6.27 7.94 14.39
N ASP A 196 -5.24 7.47 13.68
CA ASP A 196 -4.88 7.95 12.34
C ASP A 196 -6.00 7.67 11.33
N VAL A 197 -6.54 6.44 11.32
CA VAL A 197 -7.63 6.03 10.42
C VAL A 197 -8.88 6.86 10.67
N ALA A 198 -9.21 7.12 11.94
CA ALA A 198 -10.34 7.98 12.30
C ALA A 198 -10.11 9.43 11.81
N ALA A 199 -8.90 9.96 11.95
CA ALA A 199 -8.56 11.30 11.45
C ALA A 199 -8.72 11.41 9.92
N VAL A 200 -8.25 10.41 9.16
CA VAL A 200 -8.47 10.36 7.69
C VAL A 200 -9.96 10.34 7.38
N ARG A 201 -10.73 9.48 8.06
CA ARG A 201 -12.18 9.39 7.85
C ARG A 201 -12.91 10.70 8.16
N GLU A 202 -12.45 11.47 9.13
CA GLU A 202 -13.01 12.81 9.41
C GLU A 202 -12.63 13.86 8.36
N ALA A 203 -11.47 13.71 7.71
CA ALA A 203 -10.93 14.66 6.74
C ALA A 203 -11.50 14.53 5.32
N THR A 204 -12.10 13.39 4.95
CA THR A 204 -12.66 13.17 3.61
C THR A 204 -14.04 12.52 3.65
N ASP A 205 -14.84 12.74 2.60
CA ASP A 205 -16.09 12.02 2.35
C ASP A 205 -15.88 10.71 1.55
N ALA A 206 -14.67 10.47 1.02
CA ALA A 206 -14.29 9.31 0.21
C ALA A 206 -14.61 7.96 0.86
N THR A 207 -14.63 6.88 0.06
CA THR A 207 -14.59 5.52 0.59
C THR A 207 -13.19 5.22 1.12
N VAL A 208 -13.06 5.10 2.45
CA VAL A 208 -11.79 4.79 3.13
C VAL A 208 -11.69 3.30 3.39
N ALA A 209 -10.65 2.64 2.88
CA ALA A 209 -10.37 1.23 3.10
C ALA A 209 -9.03 1.03 3.80
N VAL A 210 -8.96 0.08 4.73
CA VAL A 210 -7.77 -0.19 5.53
C VAL A 210 -7.21 -1.58 5.25
N VAL A 211 -5.96 -1.62 4.80
CA VAL A 211 -5.19 -2.82 4.44
C VAL A 211 -3.94 -2.91 5.33
N HIS A 212 -2.93 -3.72 4.96
CA HIS A 212 -1.67 -3.88 5.72
C HIS A 212 -1.89 -4.49 7.12
N MET A 213 -2.80 -5.46 7.25
CA MET A 213 -3.17 -6.07 8.53
C MET A 213 -2.98 -7.59 8.53
N GLU A 214 -2.64 -8.14 9.70
CA GLU A 214 -2.68 -9.59 10.01
C GLU A 214 -1.80 -10.53 9.15
N ALA A 215 -0.94 -9.97 8.31
CA ALA A 215 -0.03 -10.73 7.45
C ALA A 215 1.43 -10.67 7.90
N ILE A 216 1.85 -9.63 8.62
CA ILE A 216 3.23 -9.42 9.10
C ILE A 216 3.28 -9.39 10.63
N ASN A 217 4.32 -9.98 11.20
CA ASN A 217 4.46 -10.26 12.62
C ASN A 217 4.42 -9.03 13.53
N HIS A 218 4.78 -7.85 13.03
CA HIS A 218 4.76 -6.60 13.80
C HIS A 218 3.50 -5.75 13.60
N CYS A 219 2.55 -6.16 12.75
CA CYS A 219 1.27 -5.49 12.60
C CYS A 219 0.35 -5.99 13.71
N LEU A 220 0.16 -5.16 14.73
CA LEU A 220 -0.49 -5.57 15.98
C LEU A 220 -1.99 -5.30 15.97
N LEU A 221 -2.45 -4.35 15.14
CA LEU A 221 -3.87 -4.02 15.03
C LEU A 221 -4.59 -5.07 14.18
N SER A 222 -5.59 -5.72 14.77
CA SER A 222 -6.41 -6.72 14.08
C SER A 222 -7.58 -6.07 13.33
N ARG A 223 -8.09 -6.75 12.31
CA ARG A 223 -9.27 -6.27 11.56
C ARG A 223 -10.49 -6.14 12.48
N ASP A 224 -10.68 -7.10 13.39
CA ASP A 224 -11.79 -7.10 14.35
C ASP A 224 -11.71 -5.92 15.32
N GLU A 225 -10.51 -5.59 15.80
CA GLU A 225 -10.28 -4.44 16.67
C GLU A 225 -10.55 -3.12 15.93
N LEU A 226 -9.98 -2.94 14.74
CA LEU A 226 -10.20 -1.75 13.93
C LEU A 226 -11.70 -1.54 13.63
N ARG A 227 -12.42 -2.60 13.23
CA ARG A 227 -13.89 -2.56 13.00
C ARG A 227 -14.68 -2.18 14.25
N SER A 228 -14.16 -2.47 15.43
CA SER A 228 -14.83 -2.18 16.70
C SER A 228 -14.58 -0.77 17.21
N GLU A 229 -13.46 -0.16 16.81
CA GLU A 229 -13.01 1.15 17.27
C GLU A 229 -13.18 2.26 16.22
N THR A 230 -13.55 1.92 14.97
CA THR A 230 -13.80 2.88 13.89
C THR A 230 -15.18 2.66 13.25
N ASP A 231 -15.76 3.74 12.72
CA ASP A 231 -17.03 3.75 11.98
C ASP A 231 -16.80 4.30 10.56
N GLY A 232 -17.54 3.79 9.57
CA GLY A 232 -17.54 4.37 8.22
C GLY A 232 -16.28 4.10 7.38
N VAL A 233 -15.48 3.10 7.77
CA VAL A 233 -14.33 2.60 6.98
C VAL A 233 -14.57 1.16 6.53
N LEU A 234 -14.01 0.79 5.40
CA LEU A 234 -13.96 -0.58 4.90
C LEU A 234 -12.72 -1.28 5.45
N VAL A 235 -12.90 -2.50 5.95
CA VAL A 235 -11.81 -3.36 6.41
C VAL A 235 -11.89 -4.66 5.63
N PRO A 236 -11.37 -4.71 4.38
CA PRO A 236 -11.53 -5.86 3.49
C PRO A 236 -10.78 -7.10 3.99
N GLU A 237 -11.36 -8.27 3.70
CA GLU A 237 -10.69 -9.56 3.83
C GLU A 237 -9.73 -9.81 2.65
N ASP A 238 -8.75 -10.70 2.84
CA ASP A 238 -7.84 -11.10 1.76
C ASP A 238 -8.62 -11.66 0.56
N GLY A 239 -8.42 -11.06 -0.61
CA GLY A 239 -9.11 -11.39 -1.86
C GLY A 239 -10.40 -10.61 -2.13
N GLU A 240 -10.86 -9.79 -1.19
CA GLU A 240 -12.07 -8.96 -1.31
C GLU A 240 -11.86 -7.78 -2.27
N ARG A 241 -12.92 -7.44 -3.01
CA ARG A 241 -12.96 -6.34 -3.99
C ARG A 241 -13.93 -5.27 -3.50
N PHE A 242 -13.54 -4.00 -3.62
CA PHE A 242 -14.33 -2.84 -3.22
C PHE A 242 -14.16 -1.66 -4.20
N SER A 243 -15.14 -0.77 -4.21
CA SER A 243 -15.23 0.44 -5.03
C SER A 243 -15.91 1.54 -4.18
N PRO A 244 -15.98 2.79 -4.65
CA PRO A 244 -16.75 3.87 -4.01
C PRO A 244 -18.18 3.46 -3.59
#